data_AF-E5E774-F1
#
_entry.id   AF-E5E774-F1
#
_cell.length_a   1.000
_cell.length_b   1.000
_cell.length_c   1.000
_cell.angle_alpha   90.00
_cell.angle_beta   90.00
_cell.angle_gamma   90.00
#
_symmetry.space_group_name_H-M   'P 1'
#
loop_
_entity.id
_entity.type
_entity.pdbx_description
1 polymer ?
#
loop_
_entity_poly.entity_id
_entity_poly.type
_entity_poly.pdbx_seq_one_letter_code
_entity_poly.pdbx_strand_id
1 'polypeptide(L)'
;IIGPAPTTEQGVALVKEYQSQGIVVTLVGGIIDQIDEAGVKTSEELRILPIGRNINSVAHVVSIAVRTAMIFGNVAPGAAQENLDYNMHRVRAFVNAFAPITEEIVSYGAGVIAFGFPVITDNYDFKVPKSLVVQPNVEEFNATSLEARDIKIKITKVDIPVSFASSFEGEIIRRGDMQVEFDGSRMDCCEPVQTRELSEVNDHEITIIGKDIDEMPVGSKNQIVYVLEVAGKSMQEDFEPVFERKFHSYLNCVEGMMHTGQRDMIRIRISKDTFNAGFRLKDIGEVLYSQVKNEFDAVVDKCAVKIYADPEECTRLRHEVAIPLFNKRDERLATMTDEKVGVYYSCIMCQAFSPSHVCIVTPERLGLCGAVSWFDAKATYELDPNGPCQVVTKEKPIDERIGEYEDVNEVVRKLSQGALEDVSLYSIMEKPMTSCGCFECICGIEPFSNGVCIANREYAGQTPLGMTFSELASMTGGGVQTPGFMGHGKHFIGSKKFMKAEGGVARIVWLPKDLKEQVAANLNKTAKELYGIDNFTDMIADETITTDPEELVAWLT
;
A
#
# COMPACT_ATOMS: atom_id res chain seq x y z
N ILE A 1 2.95 27.19 1.15
CA ILE A 1 2.64 28.26 2.12
C ILE A 1 3.94 28.98 2.46
N ILE A 2 3.95 30.31 2.40
CA ILE A 2 5.11 31.18 2.61
C ILE A 2 4.80 32.21 3.69
N GLY A 3 5.74 32.42 4.61
CA GLY A 3 5.60 33.40 5.70
C GLY A 3 4.78 32.88 6.89
N PRO A 4 4.81 33.55 8.05
CA PRO A 4 4.00 33.16 9.21
C PRO A 4 2.52 33.49 8.96
N ALA A 5 1.62 32.56 9.26
CA ALA A 5 0.19 32.84 9.34
C ALA A 5 -0.11 33.86 10.45
N PRO A 6 -1.25 34.58 10.43
CA PRO A 6 -1.55 35.57 11.47
C PRO A 6 -1.60 34.97 12.89
N THR A 7 -2.06 33.72 13.02
CA THR A 7 -1.93 32.92 14.25
C THR A 7 -1.48 31.48 13.94
N THR A 8 -0.91 30.82 14.95
CA THR A 8 -0.50 29.41 14.84
C THR A 8 -1.68 28.49 14.54
N GLU A 9 -2.84 28.72 15.18
CA GLU A 9 -4.06 27.94 14.97
C GLU A 9 -4.54 28.02 13.53
N GLN A 10 -4.52 29.21 12.92
CA GLN A 10 -4.91 29.42 11.53
C GLN A 10 -3.93 28.74 10.57
N GLY A 11 -2.63 28.82 10.85
CA GLY A 11 -1.60 28.13 10.07
C GLY A 11 -1.79 26.60 10.10
N VAL A 12 -2.00 26.03 11.29
CA VAL A 12 -2.25 24.60 11.49
C VAL A 12 -3.53 24.16 10.80
N ALA A 13 -4.62 24.92 10.95
CA ALA A 13 -5.91 24.60 10.33
C ALA A 13 -5.79 24.54 8.81
N LEU A 14 -5.15 25.53 8.18
CA LEU A 14 -4.96 25.56 6.73
C LEU A 14 -4.09 24.40 6.22
N VAL A 15 -3.00 24.07 6.93
CA VAL A 15 -2.14 22.92 6.59
C VAL A 15 -2.92 21.61 6.67
N LYS A 16 -3.66 21.38 7.77
CA LYS A 16 -4.48 20.17 7.95
C LYS A 16 -5.61 20.08 6.95
N GLU A 17 -6.20 21.20 6.56
CA GLU A 17 -7.26 21.22 5.54
C GLU A 17 -6.72 20.76 4.18
N TYR A 18 -5.58 21.29 3.73
CA TYR A 18 -4.93 20.80 2.50
C TYR A 18 -4.47 19.34 2.61
N GLN A 19 -3.94 18.93 3.77
CA GLN A 19 -3.53 17.55 4.01
C GLN A 19 -4.72 16.57 3.91
N SER A 20 -5.86 16.89 4.54
CA SER A 20 -7.07 16.05 4.47
C SER A 20 -7.65 15.96 3.05
N GLN A 21 -7.35 16.95 2.22
CA GLN A 21 -7.65 16.97 0.79
C GLN A 21 -6.62 16.21 -0.08
N GLY A 22 -5.60 15.61 0.53
CA GLY A 22 -4.52 14.87 -0.14
C GLY A 22 -3.50 15.76 -0.86
N ILE A 23 -3.54 17.08 -0.67
CA ILE A 23 -2.65 18.04 -1.33
C ILE A 23 -1.29 18.03 -0.63
N VAL A 24 -0.21 18.04 -1.41
CA VAL A 24 1.15 18.20 -0.88
C VAL A 24 1.36 19.65 -0.44
N VAL A 25 1.68 19.84 0.84
CA VAL A 25 1.85 21.16 1.47
C VAL A 25 3.34 21.43 1.70
N THR A 26 3.92 22.35 0.93
CA THR A 26 5.28 22.83 1.17
C THR A 26 5.29 24.08 2.02
N LEU A 27 6.11 24.10 3.08
CA LEU A 27 6.21 25.18 4.06
C LEU A 27 7.54 25.93 3.91
N VAL A 28 7.49 27.26 3.84
CA VAL A 28 8.67 28.13 3.70
C VAL A 28 8.53 29.33 4.63
N GLY A 29 9.58 29.65 5.38
CA GLY A 29 9.57 30.79 6.31
C GLY A 29 8.89 30.50 7.64
N GLY A 30 8.35 31.55 8.27
CA GLY A 30 7.85 31.52 9.66
C GLY A 30 6.69 30.56 9.93
N ILE A 31 5.96 30.08 8.92
CA ILE A 31 4.95 29.02 9.09
C ILE A 31 5.59 27.73 9.62
N ILE A 32 6.86 27.44 9.30
CA ILE A 32 7.55 26.25 9.83
C ILE A 32 7.63 26.32 11.35
N ASP A 33 7.98 27.48 11.90
CA ASP A 33 8.09 27.66 13.35
C ASP A 33 6.72 27.51 14.03
N GLN A 34 5.63 27.99 13.40
CA GLN A 34 4.26 27.80 13.93
C GLN A 34 3.83 26.33 13.94
N ILE A 35 4.14 25.58 12.88
CA ILE A 35 3.84 24.15 12.78
C ILE A 35 4.66 23.34 13.81
N ASP A 36 5.93 23.70 13.99
CA ASP A 36 6.81 23.12 15.01
C ASP A 36 6.28 23.40 16.43
N GLU A 37 5.90 24.66 16.73
CA GLU A 37 5.35 25.09 18.03
C GLU A 37 4.04 24.36 18.38
N ALA A 38 3.19 24.10 17.37
CA ALA A 38 1.95 23.36 17.54
C ALA A 38 2.14 21.84 17.67
N GLY A 39 3.37 21.33 17.53
CA GLY A 39 3.66 19.89 17.58
C GLY A 39 3.04 19.09 16.44
N VAL A 40 2.76 19.73 15.29
CA VAL A 40 2.23 19.04 14.11
C VAL A 40 3.34 18.20 13.49
N LYS A 41 3.07 16.91 13.29
CA LYS A 41 4.03 16.00 12.64
C LYS A 41 4.14 16.36 11.16
N THR A 42 5.38 16.43 10.66
CA THR A 42 5.67 16.71 9.25
C THR A 42 6.58 15.63 8.68
N SER A 43 6.26 15.10 7.51
CA SER A 43 7.11 14.18 6.76
C SER A 43 6.67 14.13 5.29
N GLU A 44 7.46 13.46 4.44
CA GLU A 44 7.10 13.25 3.03
C GLU A 44 5.84 12.39 2.90
N GLU A 45 5.72 11.34 3.73
CA GLU A 45 4.56 10.45 3.79
C GLU A 45 3.30 11.22 4.19
N LEU A 46 3.41 12.09 5.20
CA LEU A 46 2.33 12.96 5.65
C LEU A 46 2.00 14.10 4.67
N ARG A 47 2.77 14.23 3.58
CA ARG A 47 2.66 15.28 2.56
C ARG A 47 2.80 16.70 3.09
N ILE A 48 3.45 16.88 4.24
CA ILE A 48 3.77 18.20 4.82
C ILE A 48 5.29 18.34 4.83
N LEU A 49 5.81 19.22 3.98
CA LEU A 49 7.23 19.35 3.67
C LEU A 49 7.78 20.71 4.11
N PRO A 50 8.47 20.81 5.27
CA PRO A 50 9.26 21.98 5.62
C PRO A 50 10.46 22.10 4.68
N ILE A 51 10.46 23.11 3.81
CA ILE A 51 11.50 23.27 2.78
C ILE A 51 12.67 24.11 3.31
N GLY A 52 12.37 25.16 4.06
CA GLY A 52 13.39 26.01 4.66
C GLY A 52 12.82 27.30 5.26
N ARG A 53 13.49 27.79 6.31
CA ARG A 53 13.13 29.04 7.01
C ARG A 53 13.48 30.29 6.21
N ASN A 54 14.40 30.19 5.26
CA ASN A 54 14.72 31.29 4.37
C ASN A 54 13.75 31.30 3.19
N ILE A 55 13.32 32.50 2.78
CA ILE A 55 12.31 32.64 1.72
C ILE A 55 12.82 32.15 0.35
N ASN A 56 14.13 32.22 0.10
CA ASN A 56 14.76 31.69 -1.11
C ASN A 56 14.66 30.16 -1.26
N SER A 57 14.34 29.43 -0.18
CA SER A 57 14.09 27.99 -0.21
C SER A 57 12.89 27.62 -1.09
N VAL A 58 12.01 28.57 -1.43
CA VAL A 58 10.93 28.39 -2.41
C VAL A 58 11.45 27.88 -3.77
N ALA A 59 12.70 28.19 -4.13
CA ALA A 59 13.33 27.70 -5.35
C ALA A 59 13.38 26.17 -5.41
N HIS A 60 13.49 25.47 -4.27
CA HIS A 60 13.45 24.01 -4.23
C HIS A 60 12.08 23.47 -4.65
N VAL A 61 10.98 24.14 -4.28
CA VAL A 61 9.62 23.77 -4.71
C VAL A 61 9.44 24.02 -6.21
N VAL A 62 9.89 25.17 -6.71
CA VAL A 62 9.85 25.47 -8.16
C VAL A 62 10.68 24.45 -8.95
N SER A 63 11.80 23.97 -8.40
CA SER A 63 12.61 22.93 -9.05
C SER A 63 11.85 21.61 -9.26
N ILE A 64 10.84 21.32 -8.43
CA ILE A 64 9.98 20.14 -8.61
C ILE A 64 9.15 20.31 -9.88
N ALA A 65 8.44 21.44 -10.01
CA ALA A 65 7.64 21.77 -11.20
C ALA A 65 8.47 21.73 -12.51
N VAL A 66 9.67 22.31 -12.49
CA VAL A 66 10.61 22.27 -13.64
C VAL A 66 11.01 20.83 -13.99
N ARG A 67 11.35 20.01 -12.98
CA ARG A 67 11.72 18.60 -13.18
C ARG A 67 10.54 17.73 -13.59
N THR A 68 9.33 17.98 -13.10
CA THR A 68 8.12 17.24 -13.49
C THR A 68 7.88 17.36 -15.00
N ALA A 69 8.06 18.55 -15.58
CA ALA A 69 7.95 18.74 -17.03
C ALA A 69 9.02 17.97 -17.81
N MET A 70 10.26 17.90 -17.30
CA MET A 70 11.35 17.17 -17.97
C MET A 70 11.17 15.65 -17.84
N ILE A 71 10.81 15.16 -16.65
CA ILE A 71 10.70 13.72 -16.35
C ILE A 71 9.43 13.12 -16.95
N PHE A 72 8.27 13.72 -16.68
CA PHE A 72 6.98 13.16 -17.08
C PHE A 72 6.43 13.77 -18.37
N GLY A 73 6.77 15.04 -18.63
CA GLY A 73 6.41 15.72 -19.88
C GLY A 73 7.39 15.48 -21.02
N ASN A 74 8.55 14.88 -20.74
CA ASN A 74 9.65 14.71 -21.69
C ASN A 74 10.08 16.04 -22.36
N VAL A 75 9.93 17.16 -21.65
CA VAL A 75 10.35 18.48 -22.14
C VAL A 75 11.87 18.56 -22.15
N ALA A 76 12.46 18.94 -23.29
CA ALA A 76 13.90 19.01 -23.43
C ALA A 76 14.53 20.09 -22.52
N PRO A 77 15.71 19.83 -21.91
CA PRO A 77 16.46 20.87 -21.19
C PRO A 77 16.72 22.09 -22.07
N GLY A 78 16.39 23.29 -21.57
CA GLY A 78 16.51 24.55 -22.31
C GLY A 78 15.25 24.99 -23.06
N ALA A 79 14.24 24.12 -23.21
CA ALA A 79 12.95 24.48 -23.81
C ALA A 79 12.04 25.22 -22.80
N ALA A 80 12.40 26.47 -22.48
CA ALA A 80 11.76 27.24 -21.40
C ALA A 80 10.25 27.43 -21.61
N GLN A 81 9.82 27.78 -22.83
CA GLN A 81 8.39 28.00 -23.10
C GLN A 81 7.57 26.72 -22.95
N GLU A 82 8.07 25.60 -23.48
CA GLU A 82 7.42 24.29 -23.34
C GLU A 82 7.32 23.86 -21.87
N ASN A 83 8.34 24.18 -21.06
CA ASN A 83 8.32 23.91 -19.62
C ASN A 83 7.23 24.72 -18.90
N LEU A 84 7.11 26.01 -19.20
CA LEU A 84 6.06 26.89 -18.65
C LEU A 84 4.67 26.40 -19.09
N ASP A 85 4.50 26.06 -20.37
CA ASP A 85 3.24 25.57 -20.91
C ASP A 85 2.84 24.22 -20.28
N TYR A 86 3.79 23.30 -20.08
CA TYR A 86 3.53 22.04 -19.37
C TYR A 86 3.03 22.31 -17.95
N ASN A 87 3.72 23.17 -17.20
CA ASN A 87 3.36 23.48 -15.83
C ASN A 87 1.99 24.16 -15.68
N MET A 88 1.69 25.11 -16.57
CA MET A 88 0.39 25.79 -16.62
C MET A 88 -0.79 24.82 -16.76
N HIS A 89 -0.61 23.75 -17.55
CA HIS A 89 -1.71 22.82 -17.85
C HIS A 89 -1.72 21.54 -17.00
N ARG A 90 -0.54 21.06 -16.56
CA ARG A 90 -0.39 19.73 -15.91
C ARG A 90 -0.11 19.82 -14.42
N VAL A 91 0.64 20.82 -13.96
CA VAL A 91 1.03 20.94 -12.54
C VAL A 91 0.04 21.82 -11.79
N ARG A 92 -0.80 21.22 -10.95
CA ARG A 92 -1.85 21.91 -10.19
C ARG A 92 -1.31 22.49 -8.88
N ALA A 93 -0.44 23.50 -8.99
CA ALA A 93 0.13 24.21 -7.84
C ALA A 93 -0.44 25.64 -7.67
N PHE A 94 -0.41 26.13 -6.44
CA PHE A 94 -0.74 27.50 -6.04
C PHE A 94 0.12 27.90 -4.83
N VAL A 95 0.20 29.20 -4.53
CA VAL A 95 1.01 29.73 -3.42
C VAL A 95 0.14 30.54 -2.48
N ASN A 96 0.08 30.13 -1.21
CA ASN A 96 -0.41 31.00 -0.13
C ASN A 96 0.77 31.76 0.47
N ALA A 97 0.74 33.09 0.42
CA ALA A 97 1.77 33.97 0.97
C ALA A 97 1.15 34.89 2.03
N PHE A 98 1.54 34.69 3.28
CA PHE A 98 1.08 35.53 4.39
C PHE A 98 1.94 36.79 4.54
N ALA A 99 1.30 37.89 4.93
CA ALA A 99 1.98 39.14 5.26
C ALA A 99 2.97 38.95 6.45
N PRO A 100 4.06 39.74 6.53
CA PRO A 100 4.41 40.86 5.65
C PRO A 100 4.99 40.40 4.30
N ILE A 101 4.48 41.01 3.21
CA ILE A 101 4.91 40.72 1.83
C ILE A 101 6.07 41.66 1.46
N THR A 102 7.29 41.14 1.44
CA THR A 102 8.50 41.88 1.03
C THR A 102 8.62 41.96 -0.49
N GLU A 103 9.43 42.90 -1.01
CA GLU A 103 9.72 43.01 -2.45
C GLU A 103 10.30 41.71 -3.04
N GLU A 104 11.06 40.96 -2.22
CA GLU A 104 11.58 39.65 -2.60
C GLU A 104 10.45 38.63 -2.81
N ILE A 105 9.47 38.56 -1.89
CA ILE A 105 8.31 37.66 -2.01
C ILE A 105 7.47 38.04 -3.24
N VAL A 106 7.30 39.34 -3.51
CA VAL A 106 6.60 39.82 -4.73
C VAL A 106 7.31 39.33 -5.99
N SER A 107 8.64 39.42 -6.03
CA SER A 107 9.45 38.94 -7.16
C SER A 107 9.29 37.44 -7.39
N TYR A 108 9.33 36.63 -6.34
CA TYR A 108 9.11 35.18 -6.45
C TYR A 108 7.67 34.84 -6.85
N GLY A 109 6.69 35.61 -6.34
CA GLY A 109 5.29 35.53 -6.76
C GLY A 109 5.10 35.73 -8.26
N ALA A 110 5.76 36.75 -8.83
CA ALA A 110 5.74 36.98 -10.28
C ALA A 110 6.35 35.79 -11.06
N GLY A 111 7.41 35.18 -10.53
CA GLY A 111 8.03 33.99 -11.10
C GLY A 111 7.04 32.81 -11.19
N VAL A 112 6.34 32.47 -10.11
CA VAL A 112 5.40 31.34 -10.11
C VAL A 112 4.12 31.61 -10.91
N ILE A 113 3.70 32.88 -11.02
CA ILE A 113 2.60 33.28 -11.91
C ILE A 113 2.96 32.95 -13.37
N ALA A 114 4.23 33.08 -13.78
CA ALA A 114 4.66 32.68 -15.12
C ALA A 114 4.51 31.16 -15.37
N PHE A 115 4.62 30.33 -14.32
CA PHE A 115 4.33 28.89 -14.38
C PHE A 115 2.82 28.58 -14.37
N GLY A 116 1.96 29.60 -14.24
CA GLY A 116 0.53 29.43 -14.13
C GLY A 116 0.02 29.16 -12.72
N PHE A 117 0.85 29.37 -11.70
CA PHE A 117 0.47 29.13 -10.31
C PHE A 117 -0.06 30.42 -9.69
N PRO A 118 -1.32 30.44 -9.22
CA PRO A 118 -1.87 31.62 -8.59
C PRO A 118 -1.25 31.85 -7.22
N VAL A 119 -1.10 33.12 -6.85
CA VAL A 119 -0.65 33.56 -5.53
C VAL A 119 -1.84 34.14 -4.78
N ILE A 120 -2.12 33.59 -3.61
CA ILE A 120 -3.18 34.00 -2.70
C ILE A 120 -2.52 34.62 -1.47
N THR A 121 -2.92 35.83 -1.10
CA THR A 121 -2.35 36.55 0.05
C THR A 121 -3.44 37.21 0.87
N ASP A 122 -3.20 37.35 2.18
CA ASP A 122 -4.13 37.98 3.13
C ASP A 122 -4.11 39.51 3.04
N ASN A 123 -3.00 40.08 2.57
CA ASN A 123 -2.86 41.53 2.51
C ASN A 123 -1.88 41.98 1.41
N TYR A 124 -2.42 42.66 0.39
CA TYR A 124 -1.63 43.35 -0.64
C TYR A 124 -2.46 44.42 -1.37
N ASP A 125 -1.82 45.48 -1.86
CA ASP A 125 -2.51 46.62 -2.48
C ASP A 125 -3.00 46.34 -3.91
N PHE A 126 -2.39 45.37 -4.61
CA PHE A 126 -2.67 45.06 -6.01
C PHE A 126 -3.27 43.67 -6.18
N LYS A 127 -4.15 43.52 -7.17
CA LYS A 127 -4.73 42.24 -7.55
C LYS A 127 -4.66 42.03 -9.05
N VAL A 128 -4.39 40.79 -9.46
CA VAL A 128 -4.43 40.35 -10.86
C VAL A 128 -5.44 39.21 -10.92
N PRO A 129 -6.57 39.36 -11.63
CA PRO A 129 -7.62 38.34 -11.66
C PRO A 129 -7.06 36.93 -11.92
N LYS A 130 -7.42 35.98 -11.06
CA LYS A 130 -6.96 34.58 -11.04
C LYS A 130 -5.47 34.32 -10.80
N SER A 131 -4.58 35.31 -10.88
CA SER A 131 -3.12 35.09 -10.72
C SER A 131 -2.55 35.65 -9.42
N LEU A 132 -3.05 36.79 -8.96
CA LEU A 132 -2.71 37.40 -7.67
C LEU A 132 -4.01 37.80 -6.98
N VAL A 133 -4.44 36.97 -6.03
CA VAL A 133 -5.72 37.07 -5.33
C VAL A 133 -5.47 37.54 -3.91
N VAL A 134 -6.15 38.60 -3.50
CA VAL A 134 -6.14 39.08 -2.12
C VAL A 134 -7.39 38.56 -1.44
N GLN A 135 -7.22 37.70 -0.43
CA GLN A 135 -8.27 37.09 0.37
C GLN A 135 -8.01 37.43 1.84
N PRO A 136 -8.61 38.49 2.41
CA PRO A 136 -8.33 38.89 3.79
C PRO A 136 -8.77 37.86 4.85
N ASN A 137 -9.72 36.98 4.51
CA ASN A 137 -10.18 35.94 5.42
C ASN A 137 -9.33 34.66 5.25
N VAL A 138 -8.45 34.37 6.21
CA VAL A 138 -7.58 33.19 6.18
C VAL A 138 -8.37 31.88 6.15
N GLU A 139 -9.55 31.84 6.77
CA GLU A 139 -10.41 30.65 6.75
C GLU A 139 -10.92 30.31 5.34
N GLU A 140 -10.93 31.28 4.43
CA GLU A 140 -11.33 31.09 3.03
C GLU A 140 -10.14 30.83 2.09
N PHE A 141 -8.90 30.78 2.61
CA PHE A 141 -7.70 30.54 1.78
C PHE A 141 -7.81 29.24 1.00
N ASN A 142 -8.25 28.16 1.64
CA ASN A 142 -8.36 26.85 1.01
C ASN A 142 -9.26 26.92 -0.22
N ALA A 143 -10.53 27.28 -0.02
CA ALA A 143 -11.53 27.39 -1.08
C ALA A 143 -11.07 28.35 -2.20
N THR A 144 -10.54 29.51 -1.83
CA THR A 144 -10.04 30.51 -2.78
C THR A 144 -8.89 29.96 -3.62
N SER A 145 -7.96 29.21 -3.01
CA SER A 145 -6.79 28.66 -3.69
C SER A 145 -7.16 27.55 -4.67
N LEU A 146 -8.08 26.67 -4.27
CA LEU A 146 -8.61 25.61 -5.13
C LEU A 146 -9.35 26.20 -6.33
N GLU A 147 -10.20 27.20 -6.11
CA GLU A 147 -10.92 27.90 -7.18
C GLU A 147 -9.95 28.61 -8.14
N ALA A 148 -8.99 29.36 -7.61
CA ALA A 148 -8.01 30.08 -8.42
C ALA A 148 -7.21 29.15 -9.35
N ARG A 149 -6.95 27.90 -8.93
CA ARG A 149 -6.22 26.90 -9.73
C ARG A 149 -7.12 25.93 -10.51
N ASP A 150 -8.44 26.08 -10.44
CA ASP A 150 -9.45 25.17 -11.00
C ASP A 150 -9.21 23.71 -10.54
N ILE A 151 -8.96 23.55 -9.24
CA ILE A 151 -8.86 22.24 -8.59
C ILE A 151 -10.24 21.88 -8.06
N LYS A 152 -10.81 20.81 -8.62
CA LYS A 152 -12.07 20.24 -8.15
C LYS A 152 -11.75 18.99 -7.35
N ILE A 153 -11.94 19.07 -6.04
CA ILE A 153 -11.73 17.94 -5.16
C ILE A 153 -13.03 17.12 -5.16
N LYS A 154 -12.94 15.85 -5.57
CA LYS A 154 -13.98 14.86 -5.27
C LYS A 154 -13.79 14.51 -3.79
N ILE A 155 -14.29 15.36 -2.88
CA ILE A 155 -14.23 15.08 -1.45
C ILE A 155 -15.22 13.94 -1.19
N THR A 156 -14.69 12.72 -1.10
CA THR A 156 -15.39 11.64 -0.43
C THR A 156 -15.35 11.95 1.06
N LYS A 157 -16.34 12.71 1.54
CA LYS A 157 -16.47 12.95 2.98
C LYS A 157 -16.87 11.62 3.61
N VAL A 158 -15.93 11.01 4.33
CA VAL A 158 -16.21 9.85 5.19
C VAL A 158 -16.68 10.39 6.53
N ASP A 159 -17.86 9.97 6.99
CA ASP A 159 -18.45 10.47 8.23
C ASP A 159 -17.87 9.74 9.45
N ILE A 160 -16.61 10.09 9.78
CA ILE A 160 -15.86 9.52 10.90
C ILE A 160 -15.24 10.65 11.76
N PRO A 161 -14.93 10.39 13.04
CA PRO A 161 -14.49 11.45 13.97
C PRO A 161 -13.02 11.88 13.81
N VAL A 162 -12.30 11.31 12.85
CA VAL A 162 -10.87 11.58 12.59
C VAL A 162 -10.63 11.90 11.12
N SER A 163 -9.43 12.40 10.81
CA SER A 163 -9.06 12.72 9.44
C SER A 163 -8.98 11.46 8.57
N PHE A 164 -9.40 11.59 7.30
CA PHE A 164 -9.30 10.54 6.30
C PHE A 164 -8.56 11.07 5.06
N ALA A 165 -7.37 10.56 4.78
CA ALA A 165 -6.57 10.93 3.62
C ALA A 165 -5.48 9.89 3.33
N SER A 166 -5.08 9.79 2.06
CA SER A 166 -3.96 8.93 1.63
C SER A 166 -2.62 9.30 2.26
N SER A 167 -2.48 10.49 2.86
CA SER A 167 -1.26 10.89 3.59
C SER A 167 -1.06 10.15 4.91
N PHE A 168 -2.13 9.56 5.48
CA PHE A 168 -2.02 8.74 6.69
C PHE A 168 -1.64 7.28 6.36
N GLU A 169 -1.64 6.91 5.07
CA GLU A 169 -1.23 5.57 4.65
C GLU A 169 0.25 5.34 4.99
N GLY A 170 0.52 4.33 5.81
CA GLY A 170 1.88 4.00 6.26
C GLY A 170 2.21 4.41 7.70
N GLU A 171 1.28 5.02 8.43
CA GLU A 171 1.47 5.29 9.86
C GLU A 171 1.75 4.00 10.66
N ILE A 172 2.83 4.02 11.44
CA ILE A 172 3.22 2.89 12.29
C ILE A 172 2.78 3.14 13.73
N ILE A 173 1.79 2.37 14.19
CA ILE A 173 1.31 2.42 15.58
C ILE A 173 2.12 1.44 16.42
N ARG A 174 2.93 1.95 17.35
CA ARG A 174 3.73 1.13 18.27
C ARG A 174 2.87 0.66 19.45
N ARG A 175 3.33 -0.39 20.14
CA ARG A 175 2.62 -1.01 21.27
C ARG A 175 2.29 0.00 22.39
N GLY A 176 3.13 1.01 22.61
CA GLY A 176 2.91 2.04 23.64
C GLY A 176 1.75 2.99 23.32
N ASP A 177 1.48 3.22 22.03
CA ASP A 177 0.51 4.21 21.54
C ASP A 177 -0.83 3.57 21.13
N MET A 178 -0.90 2.24 21.17
CA MET A 178 -2.02 1.43 20.74
C MET A 178 -3.13 1.37 21.81
N GLN A 179 -4.38 1.57 21.38
CA GLN A 179 -5.59 1.37 22.18
C GLN A 179 -6.01 -0.10 22.15
N VAL A 180 -6.20 -0.68 20.96
CA VAL A 180 -6.55 -2.09 20.75
C VAL A 180 -5.80 -2.65 19.55
N GLU A 181 -5.61 -3.97 19.56
CA GLU A 181 -5.11 -4.74 18.43
C GLU A 181 -6.13 -5.81 18.02
N PHE A 182 -6.33 -5.98 16.71
CA PHE A 182 -6.94 -7.17 16.14
C PHE A 182 -5.86 -7.93 15.38
N ASP A 183 -5.64 -9.21 15.68
CA ASP A 183 -4.45 -9.95 15.26
C ASP A 183 -4.81 -11.36 14.78
N GLY A 184 -5.03 -11.51 13.48
CA GLY A 184 -5.36 -12.78 12.81
C GLY A 184 -4.30 -13.87 12.97
N SER A 185 -3.06 -13.50 13.31
CA SER A 185 -2.01 -14.48 13.60
C SER A 185 -2.16 -15.17 14.96
N ARG A 186 -3.02 -14.64 15.83
CA ARG A 186 -3.21 -15.11 17.22
C ARG A 186 -4.67 -15.38 17.57
N MET A 187 -5.60 -14.75 16.86
CA MET A 187 -7.03 -14.76 17.11
C MET A 187 -7.79 -14.93 15.78
N ASP A 188 -9.05 -15.34 15.83
CA ASP A 188 -9.85 -15.51 14.62
C ASP A 188 -10.30 -14.16 14.04
N CYS A 189 -9.54 -13.67 13.05
CA CYS A 189 -9.91 -12.47 12.30
C CYS A 189 -10.14 -12.79 10.83
N CYS A 190 -11.03 -12.07 10.14
CA CYS A 190 -11.10 -12.10 8.68
C CYS A 190 -11.85 -10.92 8.04
N GLU A 191 -11.60 -10.69 6.75
CA GLU A 191 -12.16 -9.57 5.98
C GLU A 191 -12.82 -9.96 4.65
N PRO A 192 -13.80 -10.88 4.61
CA PRO A 192 -14.37 -11.35 3.36
C PRO A 192 -15.31 -10.32 2.70
N VAL A 193 -15.25 -10.24 1.38
CA VAL A 193 -16.28 -9.62 0.54
C VAL A 193 -17.18 -10.72 -0.01
N GLN A 194 -18.49 -10.47 -0.02
CA GLN A 194 -19.49 -11.40 -0.53
C GLN A 194 -20.44 -10.71 -1.49
N THR A 195 -20.53 -11.26 -2.69
CA THR A 195 -21.58 -10.90 -3.64
C THR A 195 -22.92 -11.41 -3.14
N ARG A 196 -23.93 -10.56 -3.17
CA ARG A 196 -25.31 -10.84 -2.75
C ARG A 196 -26.30 -10.41 -3.82
N GLU A 197 -27.51 -10.95 -3.75
CA GLU A 197 -28.59 -10.48 -4.60
C GLU A 197 -29.05 -9.07 -4.18
N LEU A 198 -29.52 -8.26 -5.13
CA LEU A 198 -29.97 -6.89 -4.87
C LEU A 198 -31.10 -6.81 -3.83
N SER A 199 -31.90 -7.87 -3.67
CA SER A 199 -32.98 -7.96 -2.67
C SER A 199 -32.50 -8.33 -1.27
N GLU A 200 -31.27 -8.84 -1.13
CA GLU A 200 -30.71 -9.29 0.15
C GLU A 200 -29.91 -8.20 0.86
N VAL A 201 -29.50 -7.15 0.12
CA VAL A 201 -28.71 -6.05 0.66
C VAL A 201 -29.57 -4.80 0.85
N ASN A 202 -29.58 -4.27 2.07
CA ASN A 202 -30.02 -2.90 2.35
C ASN A 202 -28.80 -1.98 2.25
N ASP A 203 -28.89 -0.97 1.38
CA ASP A 203 -27.76 -0.06 1.17
C ASP A 203 -27.46 0.75 2.44
N HIS A 204 -26.17 0.95 2.72
CA HIS A 204 -25.65 1.67 3.89
C HIS A 204 -26.05 1.05 5.26
N GLU A 205 -26.39 -0.24 5.28
CA GLU A 205 -26.61 -0.96 6.53
C GLU A 205 -25.27 -1.35 7.16
N ILE A 206 -24.96 -0.80 8.34
CA ILE A 206 -23.78 -1.14 9.13
C ILE A 206 -24.25 -1.76 10.44
N THR A 207 -23.91 -3.03 10.66
CA THR A 207 -24.28 -3.79 11.87
C THR A 207 -23.06 -4.17 12.67
N ILE A 208 -23.12 -4.06 13.99
CA ILE A 208 -22.07 -4.48 14.92
C ILE A 208 -22.62 -5.57 15.83
N ILE A 209 -21.94 -6.71 15.90
CA ILE A 209 -22.28 -7.84 16.76
C ILE A 209 -21.11 -8.10 17.71
N GLY A 210 -21.32 -7.85 19.00
CA GLY A 210 -20.28 -8.01 20.03
C GLY A 210 -19.90 -6.68 20.67
N LYS A 211 -18.76 -6.68 21.36
CA LYS A 211 -18.25 -5.52 22.10
C LYS A 211 -17.61 -4.49 21.17
N ASP A 212 -17.86 -3.22 21.44
CA ASP A 212 -17.16 -2.13 20.74
C ASP A 212 -15.81 -1.82 21.42
N ILE A 213 -15.01 -0.92 20.82
CA ILE A 213 -13.63 -0.61 21.23
C ILE A 213 -13.54 -0.10 22.67
N ASP A 214 -14.54 0.64 23.16
CA ASP A 214 -14.57 1.20 24.52
C ASP A 214 -14.86 0.16 25.62
N GLU A 215 -15.35 -1.02 25.23
CA GLU A 215 -15.54 -2.15 26.13
C GLU A 215 -14.33 -3.11 26.14
N MET A 216 -13.32 -2.84 25.31
CA MET A 216 -12.09 -3.64 25.22
C MET A 216 -11.00 -3.07 26.14
N PRO A 217 -10.25 -3.92 26.87
CA PRO A 217 -9.14 -3.45 27.69
C PRO A 217 -8.04 -2.78 26.85
N VAL A 218 -7.47 -1.67 27.34
CA VAL A 218 -6.37 -0.97 26.65
C VAL A 218 -5.18 -1.91 26.43
N GLY A 219 -4.69 -1.96 25.18
CA GLY A 219 -3.58 -2.80 24.76
C GLY A 219 -3.94 -4.28 24.58
N SER A 220 -5.23 -4.65 24.64
CA SER A 220 -5.67 -6.03 24.41
C SER A 220 -5.53 -6.43 22.94
N LYS A 221 -5.41 -7.75 22.74
CA LYS A 221 -5.59 -8.40 21.46
C LYS A 221 -7.01 -8.95 21.39
N ASN A 222 -7.69 -8.69 20.29
CA ASN A 222 -9.07 -9.05 20.09
C ASN A 222 -9.24 -9.71 18.72
N GLN A 223 -10.42 -10.28 18.50
CA GLN A 223 -10.85 -10.84 17.24
C GLN A 223 -11.82 -9.90 16.53
N ILE A 224 -11.80 -9.91 15.20
CA ILE A 224 -12.73 -9.14 14.39
C ILE A 224 -13.00 -9.84 13.06
N VAL A 225 -14.26 -9.91 12.68
CA VAL A 225 -14.65 -10.25 11.31
C VAL A 225 -15.46 -9.10 10.75
N TYR A 226 -15.03 -8.50 9.64
CA TYR A 226 -15.85 -7.52 8.93
C TYR A 226 -16.18 -8.05 7.53
N VAL A 227 -17.46 -8.35 7.34
CA VAL A 227 -18.01 -8.84 6.08
C VAL A 227 -18.57 -7.67 5.31
N LEU A 228 -18.10 -7.47 4.08
CA LEU A 228 -18.68 -6.52 3.14
C LEU A 228 -19.62 -7.28 2.19
N GLU A 229 -20.91 -6.97 2.27
CA GLU A 229 -21.91 -7.50 1.34
C GLU A 229 -22.14 -6.48 0.23
N VAL A 230 -21.88 -6.89 -1.01
CA VAL A 230 -22.02 -6.03 -2.20
C VAL A 230 -23.01 -6.64 -3.17
N ALA A 231 -23.82 -5.80 -3.80
CA ALA A 231 -24.75 -6.20 -4.84
C ALA A 231 -24.73 -5.18 -5.98
N GLY A 232 -24.76 -5.65 -7.22
CA GLY A 232 -24.89 -4.79 -8.38
C GLY A 232 -25.08 -5.57 -9.67
N LYS A 233 -25.70 -4.95 -10.67
CA LYS A 233 -26.04 -5.63 -11.93
C LYS A 233 -24.82 -6.16 -12.69
N SER A 234 -23.69 -5.48 -12.56
CA SER A 234 -22.42 -5.83 -13.20
C SER A 234 -21.44 -6.49 -12.24
N MET A 235 -21.83 -6.72 -10.98
CA MET A 235 -21.01 -7.38 -9.97
C MET A 235 -20.83 -8.85 -10.29
N GLN A 236 -19.63 -9.39 -10.01
CA GLN A 236 -19.28 -10.79 -10.22
C GLN A 236 -18.39 -11.25 -9.06
N GLU A 237 -18.44 -12.54 -8.71
CA GLU A 237 -17.61 -13.11 -7.63
C GLU A 237 -16.10 -12.84 -7.85
N ASP A 238 -15.68 -12.69 -9.11
CA ASP A 238 -14.29 -12.39 -9.51
C ASP A 238 -13.80 -11.01 -9.03
N PHE A 239 -14.70 -10.10 -8.70
CA PHE A 239 -14.35 -8.76 -8.20
C PHE A 239 -14.21 -8.70 -6.68
N GLU A 240 -14.73 -9.70 -5.95
CA GLU A 240 -14.62 -9.76 -4.49
C GLU A 240 -13.18 -9.62 -3.98
N PRO A 241 -12.17 -10.38 -4.46
CA PRO A 241 -10.80 -10.23 -4.00
C PRO A 241 -10.17 -8.87 -4.36
N VAL A 242 -10.64 -8.21 -5.42
CA VAL A 242 -10.20 -6.84 -5.76
C VAL A 242 -10.63 -5.86 -4.66
N PHE A 243 -11.86 -6.00 -4.18
CA PHE A 243 -12.39 -5.15 -3.11
C PHE A 243 -11.74 -5.46 -1.76
N GLU A 244 -11.56 -6.74 -1.43
CA GLU A 244 -10.85 -7.17 -0.22
C GLU A 244 -9.45 -6.57 -0.16
N ARG A 245 -8.72 -6.58 -1.29
CA ARG A 245 -7.37 -6.02 -1.33
C ARG A 245 -7.34 -4.52 -1.01
N LYS A 246 -8.40 -3.79 -1.39
CA LYS A 246 -8.51 -2.35 -1.18
C LYS A 246 -8.78 -1.96 0.28
N PHE A 247 -9.31 -2.88 1.10
CA PHE A 247 -9.49 -2.64 2.54
C PHE A 247 -8.20 -2.20 3.21
N HIS A 248 -7.07 -2.78 2.81
CA HIS A 248 -5.77 -2.36 3.30
C HIS A 248 -5.51 -0.88 3.06
N SER A 249 -5.70 -0.36 1.84
CA SER A 249 -5.47 1.06 1.58
C SER A 249 -6.53 1.94 2.22
N TYR A 250 -7.80 1.54 2.20
CA TYR A 250 -8.90 2.32 2.79
C TYR A 250 -8.72 2.51 4.29
N LEU A 251 -8.43 1.44 5.02
CA LEU A 251 -8.28 1.51 6.47
C LEU A 251 -6.99 2.20 6.91
N ASN A 252 -5.91 2.12 6.11
CA ASN A 252 -4.69 2.90 6.36
C ASN A 252 -4.82 4.39 6.00
N CYS A 253 -5.87 4.82 5.30
CA CYS A 253 -6.14 6.24 5.08
C CYS A 253 -6.77 6.93 6.31
N VAL A 254 -7.14 6.18 7.35
CA VAL A 254 -7.69 6.71 8.60
C VAL A 254 -6.53 7.12 9.53
N GLU A 255 -6.52 8.38 9.98
CA GLU A 255 -5.51 8.90 10.92
C GLU A 255 -5.45 8.05 12.20
N GLY A 256 -4.26 7.54 12.52
CA GLY A 256 -4.00 6.69 13.68
C GLY A 256 -4.65 5.31 13.63
N MET A 257 -4.89 4.77 12.43
CA MET A 257 -5.21 3.36 12.19
C MET A 257 -4.12 2.71 11.32
N MET A 258 -3.80 1.43 11.60
CA MET A 258 -2.82 0.66 10.85
C MET A 258 -3.41 -0.70 10.49
N HIS A 259 -3.57 -1.01 9.21
CA HIS A 259 -4.03 -2.31 8.70
C HIS A 259 -2.89 -3.02 7.95
N THR A 260 -2.63 -4.28 8.26
CA THR A 260 -1.64 -5.12 7.55
C THR A 260 -2.18 -6.54 7.38
N GLY A 261 -1.55 -7.34 6.52
CA GLY A 261 -2.06 -8.67 6.18
C GLY A 261 -3.21 -8.60 5.20
N GLN A 262 -3.96 -9.70 5.11
CA GLN A 262 -5.08 -9.89 4.20
C GLN A 262 -5.92 -11.09 4.64
N ARG A 263 -7.12 -11.25 4.07
CA ARG A 263 -7.97 -12.44 4.23
C ARG A 263 -8.22 -12.74 5.71
N ASP A 264 -7.72 -13.84 6.26
CA ASP A 264 -7.84 -14.21 7.68
C ASP A 264 -6.59 -13.92 8.52
N MET A 265 -5.52 -13.44 7.88
CA MET A 265 -4.24 -13.10 8.52
C MET A 265 -4.06 -11.59 8.66
N ILE A 266 -5.16 -10.85 8.77
CA ILE A 266 -5.14 -9.41 8.98
C ILE A 266 -4.61 -9.03 10.36
N ARG A 267 -4.08 -7.81 10.45
CA ARG A 267 -3.73 -7.19 11.71
C ARG A 267 -4.07 -5.70 11.66
N ILE A 268 -4.91 -5.28 12.60
CA ILE A 268 -5.34 -3.89 12.77
C ILE A 268 -4.83 -3.36 14.11
N ARG A 269 -4.26 -2.16 14.11
CA ARG A 269 -4.04 -1.37 15.33
C ARG A 269 -4.79 -0.05 15.22
N ILE A 270 -5.34 0.38 16.35
CA ILE A 270 -5.99 1.69 16.50
C ILE A 270 -5.25 2.43 17.61
N SER A 271 -4.90 3.70 17.37
CA SER A 271 -4.17 4.52 18.32
C SER A 271 -5.06 5.02 19.47
N LYS A 272 -4.44 5.39 20.59
CA LYS A 272 -5.13 6.04 21.71
C LYS A 272 -5.75 7.38 21.30
N ASP A 273 -5.07 8.15 20.46
CA ASP A 273 -5.54 9.46 20.00
C ASP A 273 -6.80 9.32 19.14
N THR A 274 -6.80 8.37 18.20
CA THR A 274 -7.96 8.01 17.36
C THR A 274 -9.15 7.56 18.20
N PHE A 275 -8.93 6.70 19.20
CA PHE A 275 -9.97 6.30 20.13
C PHE A 275 -10.54 7.47 20.95
N ASN A 276 -9.68 8.34 21.47
CA ASN A 276 -10.06 9.52 22.26
C ASN A 276 -10.83 10.55 21.43
N ALA A 277 -10.57 10.63 20.12
CA ALA A 277 -11.35 11.44 19.19
C ALA A 277 -12.78 10.92 18.98
N GLY A 278 -13.07 9.68 19.39
CA GLY A 278 -14.40 9.08 19.33
C GLY A 278 -14.53 7.91 18.37
N PHE A 279 -13.43 7.44 17.76
CA PHE A 279 -13.47 6.34 16.78
C PHE A 279 -13.96 5.02 17.41
N ARG A 280 -14.80 4.31 16.69
CA ARG A 280 -15.47 3.05 17.07
C ARG A 280 -15.50 2.04 15.92
N LEU A 281 -15.93 0.80 16.18
CA LEU A 281 -16.04 -0.22 15.14
C LEU A 281 -16.95 0.22 13.98
N LYS A 282 -18.02 0.99 14.27
CA LYS A 282 -18.91 1.53 13.23
C LYS A 282 -18.14 2.30 12.14
N ASP A 283 -17.13 3.06 12.54
CA ASP A 283 -16.36 3.93 11.65
C ASP A 283 -15.54 3.13 10.62
N ILE A 284 -15.12 1.91 10.96
CA ILE A 284 -14.54 0.96 9.98
C ILE A 284 -15.59 0.67 8.89
N GLY A 285 -16.84 0.42 9.27
CA GLY A 285 -17.92 0.19 8.33
C GLY A 285 -18.23 1.41 7.45
N GLU A 286 -18.23 2.61 8.03
CA GLU A 286 -18.45 3.86 7.29
C GLU A 286 -17.34 4.10 6.24
N VAL A 287 -16.08 3.81 6.60
CA VAL A 287 -14.94 3.85 5.67
C VAL A 287 -15.14 2.86 4.53
N LEU A 288 -15.40 1.58 4.84
CA LEU A 288 -15.54 0.54 3.82
C LEU A 288 -16.71 0.83 2.87
N TYR A 289 -17.89 1.19 3.41
CA TYR A 289 -19.04 1.58 2.61
C TYR A 289 -18.72 2.75 1.69
N SER A 290 -18.20 3.84 2.27
CA SER A 290 -17.91 5.06 1.52
C SER A 290 -16.90 4.82 0.41
N GLN A 291 -15.78 4.16 0.70
CA GLN A 291 -14.71 3.98 -0.28
C GLN A 291 -15.12 3.02 -1.41
N VAL A 292 -15.77 1.89 -1.08
CA VAL A 292 -16.25 0.95 -2.11
C VAL A 292 -17.29 1.61 -3.02
N LYS A 293 -18.25 2.36 -2.45
CA LYS A 293 -19.24 3.10 -3.25
C LYS A 293 -18.63 4.21 -4.09
N ASN A 294 -17.50 4.79 -3.69
CA ASN A 294 -16.86 5.88 -4.42
C ASN A 294 -15.91 5.41 -5.53
N GLU A 295 -15.21 4.30 -5.31
CA GLU A 295 -14.25 3.75 -6.26
C GLU A 295 -14.91 2.83 -7.29
N PHE A 296 -15.94 2.07 -6.88
CA PHE A 296 -16.58 1.04 -7.71
C PHE A 296 -18.06 1.31 -7.99
N ASP A 297 -18.46 2.59 -8.09
CA ASP A 297 -19.86 3.00 -8.33
C ASP A 297 -20.48 2.40 -9.60
N ALA A 298 -19.67 2.12 -10.62
CA ALA A 298 -20.09 1.50 -11.87
C ALA A 298 -20.51 0.03 -11.72
N VAL A 299 -20.10 -0.65 -10.65
CA VAL A 299 -20.27 -2.10 -10.45
C VAL A 299 -21.06 -2.41 -9.18
N VAL A 300 -20.94 -1.58 -8.14
CA VAL A 300 -21.60 -1.76 -6.84
C VAL A 300 -22.80 -0.82 -6.72
N ASP A 301 -24.01 -1.40 -6.86
CA ASP A 301 -25.27 -0.68 -6.69
C ASP A 301 -25.60 -0.50 -5.20
N LYS A 302 -25.46 -1.56 -4.39
CA LYS A 302 -25.71 -1.55 -2.94
C LYS A 302 -24.56 -2.17 -2.16
N CYS A 303 -24.33 -1.65 -0.95
CA CYS A 303 -23.28 -2.10 -0.06
C CYS A 303 -23.75 -2.09 1.41
N ALA A 304 -23.46 -3.15 2.15
CA ALA A 304 -23.68 -3.26 3.59
C ALA A 304 -22.43 -3.84 4.28
N VAL A 305 -22.22 -3.47 5.55
CA VAL A 305 -21.09 -3.95 6.35
C VAL A 305 -21.59 -4.62 7.63
N LYS A 306 -21.11 -5.83 7.90
CA LYS A 306 -21.37 -6.52 9.16
C LYS A 306 -20.06 -6.75 9.89
N ILE A 307 -19.93 -6.15 11.07
CA ILE A 307 -18.73 -6.23 11.91
C ILE A 307 -19.05 -7.10 13.13
N TYR A 308 -18.28 -8.17 13.29
CA TYR A 308 -18.37 -9.10 14.40
C TYR A 308 -17.14 -8.91 15.27
N ALA A 309 -17.37 -8.68 16.56
CA ALA A 309 -16.38 -8.67 17.62
C ALA A 309 -16.75 -9.65 18.75
N ASP A 310 -17.85 -10.41 18.58
CA ASP A 310 -18.20 -11.52 19.44
C ASP A 310 -17.27 -12.72 19.20
N PRO A 311 -16.72 -13.34 20.27
CA PRO A 311 -15.77 -14.42 20.10
C PRO A 311 -16.28 -15.64 19.33
N GLU A 312 -17.48 -16.11 19.64
CA GLU A 312 -18.02 -17.34 19.06
C GLU A 312 -18.38 -17.12 17.59
N GLU A 313 -18.97 -15.97 17.27
CA GLU A 313 -19.34 -15.63 15.90
C GLU A 313 -18.12 -15.42 14.99
N CYS A 314 -17.03 -14.80 15.46
CA CYS A 314 -15.84 -14.66 14.62
C CYS A 314 -15.21 -16.02 14.30
N THR A 315 -15.10 -16.92 15.28
CA THR A 315 -14.59 -18.28 15.07
C THR A 315 -15.46 -19.02 14.06
N ARG A 316 -16.79 -18.96 14.23
CA ARG A 316 -17.75 -19.57 13.30
C ARG A 316 -17.58 -19.03 11.88
N LEU A 317 -17.60 -17.71 11.71
CA LEU A 317 -17.48 -17.07 10.39
C LEU A 317 -16.14 -17.34 9.72
N ARG A 318 -15.03 -17.31 10.47
CA ARG A 318 -13.71 -17.62 9.91
C ARG A 318 -13.67 -19.03 9.33
N HIS A 319 -14.11 -20.03 10.10
CA HIS A 319 -13.98 -21.43 9.72
C HIS A 319 -15.07 -21.92 8.76
N GLU A 320 -16.31 -21.45 8.90
CA GLU A 320 -17.44 -21.93 8.09
C GLU A 320 -17.67 -21.10 6.82
N VAL A 321 -17.19 -19.86 6.78
CA VAL A 321 -17.50 -18.93 5.68
C VAL A 321 -16.23 -18.44 4.98
N ALA A 322 -15.31 -17.80 5.70
CA ALA A 322 -14.16 -17.14 5.09
C ALA A 322 -13.13 -18.14 4.52
N ILE A 323 -12.70 -19.13 5.31
CA ILE A 323 -11.72 -20.14 4.86
C ILE A 323 -12.23 -20.93 3.63
N PRO A 324 -13.47 -21.45 3.59
CA PRO A 324 -14.00 -22.10 2.39
C PRO A 324 -14.04 -21.18 1.16
N LEU A 325 -14.38 -19.89 1.35
CA LEU A 325 -14.39 -18.89 0.27
C LEU A 325 -12.97 -18.68 -0.28
N PHE A 326 -11.98 -18.49 0.59
CA PHE A 326 -10.58 -18.31 0.19
C PHE A 326 -10.03 -19.55 -0.52
N ASN A 327 -10.31 -20.75 0.00
CA ASN A 327 -9.90 -22.01 -0.62
C ASN A 327 -10.49 -22.18 -2.02
N LYS A 328 -11.78 -21.88 -2.23
CA LYS A 328 -12.43 -21.93 -3.56
C LYS A 328 -11.70 -21.03 -4.58
N ARG A 329 -11.26 -19.84 -4.15
CA ARG A 329 -10.50 -18.91 -5.01
C ARG A 329 -9.11 -19.45 -5.33
N ASP A 330 -8.43 -20.04 -4.36
CA ASP A 330 -7.10 -20.62 -4.56
C ASP A 330 -7.14 -21.87 -5.46
N GLU A 331 -8.17 -22.71 -5.35
CA GLU A 331 -8.38 -23.89 -6.22
C GLU A 331 -8.51 -23.52 -7.70
N ARG A 332 -9.14 -22.37 -7.99
CA ARG A 332 -9.27 -21.88 -9.36
C ARG A 332 -7.89 -21.57 -9.98
N LEU A 333 -6.97 -21.01 -9.20
CA LEU A 333 -5.60 -20.70 -9.64
C LEU A 333 -4.81 -21.97 -9.97
N ALA A 334 -5.03 -23.06 -9.25
CA ALA A 334 -4.28 -24.31 -9.40
C ALA A 334 -4.41 -24.97 -10.80
N THR A 335 -5.39 -24.55 -11.62
CA THR A 335 -5.61 -25.08 -12.97
C THR A 335 -4.84 -24.34 -14.07
N MET A 336 -4.29 -23.17 -13.74
CA MET A 336 -3.55 -22.30 -14.67
C MET A 336 -2.03 -22.48 -14.51
N THR A 337 -1.30 -22.28 -15.60
CA THR A 337 0.17 -22.25 -15.60
C THR A 337 0.65 -21.04 -16.38
N ASP A 338 1.89 -20.63 -16.11
CA ASP A 338 2.52 -19.49 -16.77
C ASP A 338 2.63 -19.70 -18.29
N GLU A 339 2.78 -20.95 -18.75
CA GLU A 339 2.81 -21.29 -20.18
C GLU A 339 1.44 -21.08 -20.86
N LYS A 340 0.33 -21.36 -20.17
CA LYS A 340 -1.01 -21.36 -20.76
C LYS A 340 -1.60 -19.95 -20.96
N VAL A 341 -1.13 -18.96 -20.21
CA VAL A 341 -1.59 -17.57 -20.36
C VAL A 341 -0.83 -16.86 -21.47
N GLY A 342 -1.47 -15.88 -22.12
CA GLY A 342 -0.82 -15.02 -23.12
C GLY A 342 -0.16 -13.77 -22.54
N VAL A 343 -0.54 -13.39 -21.31
CA VAL A 343 -0.10 -12.15 -20.66
C VAL A 343 0.14 -12.36 -19.16
N TYR A 344 1.01 -11.55 -18.59
CA TYR A 344 1.14 -11.31 -17.16
C TYR A 344 0.56 -9.95 -16.80
N TYR A 345 0.58 -9.61 -15.52
CA TYR A 345 0.18 -8.29 -15.04
C TYR A 345 1.26 -7.70 -14.13
N SER A 346 1.53 -6.40 -14.27
CA SER A 346 2.26 -5.67 -13.26
C SER A 346 1.31 -5.21 -12.16
N CYS A 347 1.83 -4.93 -10.96
CA CYS A 347 1.11 -4.23 -9.91
C CYS A 347 2.03 -3.21 -9.22
N ILE A 348 1.57 -1.96 -9.13
CA ILE A 348 2.29 -0.84 -8.50
C ILE A 348 1.60 -0.28 -7.25
N MET A 349 0.62 -0.98 -6.66
CA MET A 349 -0.11 -0.49 -5.48
C MET A 349 0.82 -0.13 -4.31
N CYS A 350 1.90 -0.89 -4.11
CA CYS A 350 2.84 -0.65 -3.02
C CYS A 350 3.84 0.48 -3.29
N GLN A 351 3.78 1.17 -4.44
CA GLN A 351 4.64 2.34 -4.69
C GLN A 351 4.36 3.53 -3.77
N ALA A 352 3.23 3.50 -3.04
CA ALA A 352 2.94 4.45 -1.96
C ALA A 352 4.06 4.51 -0.89
N PHE A 353 4.72 3.38 -0.61
CA PHE A 353 5.81 3.29 0.37
C PHE A 353 7.08 2.62 -0.18
N SER A 354 7.06 2.13 -1.42
CA SER A 354 8.22 1.53 -2.10
C SER A 354 8.26 1.95 -3.58
N PRO A 355 8.72 3.18 -3.88
CA PRO A 355 8.49 3.82 -5.18
C PRO A 355 9.09 3.11 -6.39
N SER A 356 10.21 2.40 -6.23
CA SER A 356 10.87 1.64 -7.30
C SER A 356 10.31 0.24 -7.48
N HIS A 357 9.47 -0.25 -6.57
CA HIS A 357 8.98 -1.62 -6.60
C HIS A 357 7.91 -1.82 -7.67
N VAL A 358 8.01 -2.94 -8.38
CA VAL A 358 7.03 -3.41 -9.36
C VAL A 358 6.84 -4.91 -9.14
N CYS A 359 5.64 -5.34 -8.75
CA CYS A 359 5.31 -6.77 -8.75
C CYS A 359 4.95 -7.20 -10.18
N ILE A 360 5.50 -8.32 -10.65
CA ILE A 360 4.98 -9.03 -11.83
C ILE A 360 4.23 -10.26 -11.36
N VAL A 361 2.93 -10.27 -11.60
CA VAL A 361 1.98 -11.28 -11.15
C VAL A 361 1.71 -12.24 -12.31
N THR A 362 1.94 -13.52 -12.05
CA THR A 362 1.72 -14.63 -12.99
C THR A 362 0.82 -15.68 -12.34
N PRO A 363 0.22 -16.61 -13.10
CA PRO A 363 -0.55 -17.71 -12.51
C PRO A 363 0.20 -18.50 -11.43
N GLU A 364 1.49 -18.75 -11.63
CA GLU A 364 2.31 -19.56 -10.72
C GLU A 364 3.21 -18.73 -9.79
N ARG A 365 3.19 -17.39 -9.91
CA ARG A 365 3.85 -16.44 -9.01
C ARG A 365 2.87 -15.32 -8.67
N LEU A 366 2.13 -15.53 -7.58
CA LEU A 366 1.23 -14.53 -7.01
C LEU A 366 2.02 -13.29 -6.56
N GLY A 367 1.32 -12.16 -6.45
CA GLY A 367 1.86 -10.97 -5.80
C GLY A 367 2.36 -11.31 -4.40
N LEU A 368 3.50 -10.74 -4.02
CA LEU A 368 4.20 -11.12 -2.78
C LEU A 368 3.40 -10.87 -1.51
N CYS A 369 2.35 -10.05 -1.56
CA CYS A 369 1.41 -9.88 -0.46
C CYS A 369 0.60 -11.14 -0.19
N GLY A 370 0.31 -11.96 -1.21
CA GLY A 370 -0.57 -13.13 -1.19
C GLY A 370 -2.05 -12.86 -1.54
N ALA A 371 -2.49 -11.59 -1.60
CA ALA A 371 -3.88 -11.21 -1.95
C ALA A 371 -4.07 -10.78 -3.40
N VAL A 372 -3.01 -10.73 -4.21
CA VAL A 372 -3.12 -10.38 -5.62
C VAL A 372 -2.66 -11.57 -6.45
N SER A 373 -3.62 -12.35 -6.92
CA SER A 373 -3.42 -13.38 -7.92
C SER A 373 -3.45 -12.81 -9.34
N TRP A 374 -3.18 -13.65 -10.34
CA TRP A 374 -3.27 -13.26 -11.74
C TRP A 374 -4.71 -12.87 -12.14
N PHE A 375 -5.73 -13.55 -11.61
CA PHE A 375 -7.12 -13.17 -11.85
C PHE A 375 -7.47 -11.84 -11.19
N ASP A 376 -6.98 -11.59 -9.98
CA ASP A 376 -7.25 -10.34 -9.27
C ASP A 376 -6.60 -9.16 -9.99
N ALA A 377 -5.37 -9.34 -10.49
CA ALA A 377 -4.68 -8.33 -11.29
C ALA A 377 -5.41 -8.05 -12.62
N LYS A 378 -5.91 -9.10 -13.28
CA LYS A 378 -6.76 -8.98 -14.47
C LYS A 378 -8.05 -8.20 -14.16
N ALA A 379 -8.78 -8.60 -13.13
CA ALA A 379 -10.02 -7.96 -12.72
C ALA A 379 -9.80 -6.49 -12.33
N THR A 380 -8.69 -6.19 -11.64
CA THR A 380 -8.31 -4.81 -11.31
C THR A 380 -8.10 -3.97 -12.57
N TYR A 381 -7.45 -4.50 -13.60
CA TYR A 381 -7.27 -3.82 -14.88
C TYR A 381 -8.59 -3.64 -15.65
N GLU A 382 -9.49 -4.63 -15.59
CA GLU A 382 -10.82 -4.53 -16.22
C GLU A 382 -11.71 -3.48 -15.55
N LEU A 383 -11.60 -3.31 -14.24
CA LEU A 383 -12.30 -2.29 -13.47
C LEU A 383 -11.72 -0.89 -13.70
N ASP A 384 -10.39 -0.76 -13.74
CA ASP A 384 -9.71 0.51 -14.01
C ASP A 384 -8.48 0.30 -14.91
N PRO A 385 -8.60 0.55 -16.23
CA PRO A 385 -7.47 0.43 -17.17
C PRO A 385 -6.32 1.41 -16.89
N ASN A 386 -6.57 2.51 -16.16
CA ASN A 386 -5.53 3.45 -15.73
C ASN A 386 -5.03 3.16 -14.31
N GLY A 387 -5.52 2.07 -13.71
CA GLY A 387 -5.25 1.68 -12.34
C GLY A 387 -3.85 1.06 -12.15
N PRO A 388 -3.59 0.51 -10.95
CA PRO A 388 -2.26 0.05 -10.56
C PRO A 388 -1.85 -1.27 -11.21
N CYS A 389 -2.80 -2.02 -11.79
CA CYS A 389 -2.53 -3.27 -12.48
C CYS A 389 -2.52 -3.02 -13.99
N GLN A 390 -1.45 -3.42 -14.68
CA GLN A 390 -1.29 -3.18 -16.11
C GLN A 390 -0.91 -4.47 -16.83
N VAL A 391 -1.39 -4.64 -18.06
CA VAL A 391 -1.10 -5.82 -18.90
C VAL A 391 0.38 -5.83 -19.29
N VAL A 392 1.02 -6.99 -19.18
CA VAL A 392 2.42 -7.22 -19.60
C VAL A 392 2.44 -8.39 -20.57
N THR A 393 2.88 -8.14 -21.80
CA THR A 393 3.08 -9.20 -22.80
C THR A 393 4.27 -10.08 -22.44
N LYS A 394 4.37 -11.25 -23.07
CA LYS A 394 5.50 -12.19 -22.90
C LYS A 394 5.94 -12.79 -24.24
N GLU A 395 5.97 -11.95 -25.26
CA GLU A 395 6.20 -12.34 -26.66
C GLU A 395 7.70 -12.49 -26.96
N LYS A 396 8.57 -11.84 -26.18
CA LYS A 396 10.02 -11.79 -26.40
C LYS A 396 10.80 -12.40 -25.22
N PRO A 397 10.85 -13.74 -25.09
CA PRO A 397 11.65 -14.38 -24.05
C PRO A 397 13.15 -14.15 -24.28
N ILE A 398 13.88 -13.85 -23.21
CA ILE A 398 15.35 -13.73 -23.20
C ILE A 398 15.97 -15.01 -22.61
N ASP A 399 15.52 -15.42 -21.41
CA ASP A 399 15.90 -16.68 -20.77
C ASP A 399 14.70 -17.28 -20.02
N GLU A 400 14.09 -18.32 -20.59
CA GLU A 400 12.94 -19.01 -20.00
C GLU A 400 13.26 -19.78 -18.71
N ARG A 401 14.54 -20.11 -18.46
CA ARG A 401 14.97 -20.78 -17.22
C ARG A 401 14.69 -19.89 -16.01
N ILE A 402 15.09 -18.62 -16.10
CA ILE A 402 14.91 -17.61 -15.05
C ILE A 402 13.63 -16.80 -15.25
N GLY A 403 12.92 -17.00 -16.36
CA GLY A 403 11.69 -16.29 -16.67
C GLY A 403 11.92 -14.83 -17.03
N GLU A 404 12.99 -14.53 -17.77
CA GLU A 404 13.28 -13.18 -18.24
C GLU A 404 12.70 -12.95 -19.63
N TYR A 405 12.01 -11.82 -19.79
CA TYR A 405 11.38 -11.39 -21.03
C TYR A 405 11.68 -9.92 -21.27
N GLU A 406 11.93 -9.54 -22.53
CA GLU A 406 12.18 -8.13 -22.89
C GLU A 406 10.96 -7.27 -22.57
N ASP A 407 9.75 -7.75 -22.87
CA ASP A 407 8.49 -7.07 -22.58
C ASP A 407 8.31 -6.76 -21.08
N VAL A 408 8.70 -7.72 -20.22
CA VAL A 408 8.64 -7.56 -18.76
C VAL A 408 9.67 -6.53 -18.30
N ASN A 409 10.90 -6.60 -18.82
CA ASN A 409 11.97 -5.64 -18.49
C ASN A 409 11.59 -4.21 -18.92
N GLU A 410 10.95 -4.03 -20.08
CA GLU A 410 10.44 -2.73 -20.54
C GLU A 410 9.41 -2.14 -19.57
N VAL A 411 8.43 -2.94 -19.13
CA VAL A 411 7.40 -2.50 -18.19
C VAL A 411 8.01 -2.20 -16.82
N VAL A 412 8.88 -3.06 -16.30
CA VAL A 412 9.55 -2.85 -15.01
C VAL A 412 10.39 -1.59 -15.04
N ARG A 413 11.18 -1.35 -16.10
CA ARG A 413 11.96 -0.13 -16.25
C ARG A 413 11.09 1.12 -16.30
N LYS A 414 9.98 1.06 -17.02
CA LYS A 414 9.02 2.18 -17.10
C LYS A 414 8.39 2.48 -15.73
N LEU A 415 7.84 1.46 -15.07
CA LEU A 415 7.08 1.62 -13.84
C LEU A 415 7.95 1.87 -12.61
N SER A 416 9.21 1.42 -12.61
CA SER A 416 10.21 1.75 -11.58
C SER A 416 10.92 3.09 -11.83
N GLN A 417 10.53 3.84 -12.87
CA GLN A 417 11.16 5.11 -13.25
C GLN A 417 12.67 4.98 -13.56
N GLY A 418 13.06 3.84 -14.12
CA GLY A 418 14.45 3.52 -14.46
C GLY A 418 15.30 3.01 -13.30
N ALA A 419 14.74 2.84 -12.10
CA ALA A 419 15.48 2.27 -10.97
C ALA A 419 15.83 0.79 -11.15
N LEU A 420 15.05 0.07 -11.98
CA LEU A 420 15.26 -1.33 -12.31
C LEU A 420 15.40 -1.47 -13.84
N GLU A 421 16.42 -2.20 -14.29
CA GLU A 421 16.65 -2.43 -15.72
C GLU A 421 16.01 -3.73 -16.21
N ASP A 422 16.08 -4.78 -15.39
CA ASP A 422 15.69 -6.13 -15.71
C ASP A 422 15.21 -6.93 -14.49
N VAL A 423 14.51 -8.04 -14.73
CA VAL A 423 14.01 -8.93 -13.67
C VAL A 423 13.93 -10.38 -14.10
N SER A 424 14.26 -11.28 -13.18
CA SER A 424 14.02 -12.72 -13.28
C SER A 424 12.81 -13.13 -12.45
N LEU A 425 11.87 -13.85 -13.07
CA LEU A 425 10.66 -14.33 -12.41
C LEU A 425 10.85 -15.64 -11.66
N TYR A 426 11.89 -16.41 -11.94
CA TYR A 426 12.09 -17.75 -11.37
C TYR A 426 13.47 -17.96 -10.74
N SER A 427 14.23 -16.87 -10.55
CA SER A 427 15.54 -16.86 -9.90
C SER A 427 15.57 -15.86 -8.75
N ILE A 428 16.23 -16.23 -7.65
CA ILE A 428 16.55 -15.29 -6.56
C ILE A 428 18.00 -14.81 -6.63
N MET A 429 18.85 -15.53 -7.36
CA MET A 429 20.29 -15.24 -7.46
C MET A 429 20.59 -14.25 -8.57
N GLU A 430 19.87 -14.34 -9.69
CA GLU A 430 20.08 -13.53 -10.87
C GLU A 430 18.93 -12.52 -11.00
N LYS A 431 19.20 -11.23 -10.76
CA LYS A 431 18.24 -10.14 -11.00
C LYS A 431 16.86 -10.38 -10.36
N PRO A 432 16.78 -10.70 -9.05
CA PRO A 432 15.51 -11.02 -8.43
C PRO A 432 14.53 -9.86 -8.54
N MET A 433 13.24 -10.17 -8.66
CA MET A 433 12.19 -9.16 -8.48
C MET A 433 12.33 -8.53 -7.10
N THR A 434 12.23 -7.21 -7.05
CA THR A 434 12.32 -6.47 -5.79
C THR A 434 11.15 -6.80 -4.86
N SER A 435 11.28 -6.47 -3.57
CA SER A 435 10.20 -6.62 -2.60
C SER A 435 9.83 -5.27 -1.99
N CYS A 436 8.54 -5.00 -1.77
CA CYS A 436 8.11 -3.76 -1.11
C CYS A 436 8.26 -3.86 0.42
N GLY A 437 7.37 -4.61 1.09
CA GLY A 437 7.35 -4.71 2.55
C GLY A 437 6.14 -5.47 3.11
N CYS A 438 5.15 -5.76 2.28
CA CYS A 438 3.93 -6.48 2.67
C CYS A 438 4.01 -8.01 2.46
N PHE A 439 5.20 -8.56 2.20
CA PHE A 439 5.39 -10.01 2.05
C PHE A 439 4.96 -10.79 3.29
N GLU A 440 4.36 -11.96 3.09
CA GLU A 440 4.00 -12.89 4.17
C GLU A 440 5.23 -13.68 4.65
N CYS A 441 6.14 -13.96 3.72
CA CYS A 441 7.34 -14.75 3.94
C CYS A 441 8.58 -14.10 3.30
N ILE A 442 9.75 -14.38 3.85
CA ILE A 442 11.03 -14.05 3.25
C ILE A 442 11.82 -15.34 3.07
N CYS A 443 12.30 -15.57 1.86
CA CYS A 443 13.25 -16.61 1.52
C CYS A 443 14.66 -15.99 1.48
N GLY A 444 15.61 -16.63 2.14
CA GLY A 444 17.02 -16.24 2.15
C GLY A 444 17.93 -17.43 1.88
N ILE A 445 18.98 -17.21 1.10
CA ILE A 445 20.02 -18.21 0.80
C ILE A 445 20.73 -18.65 2.08
N GLU A 446 20.85 -19.97 2.27
CA GLU A 446 21.61 -20.62 3.35
C GLU A 446 22.76 -21.41 2.68
N PRO A 447 23.97 -20.84 2.60
CA PRO A 447 25.06 -21.43 1.84
C PRO A 447 25.60 -22.75 2.40
N PHE A 448 25.56 -22.96 3.72
CA PHE A 448 26.18 -24.14 4.35
C PHE A 448 25.48 -25.44 3.91
N SER A 449 24.15 -25.39 3.77
CA SER A 449 23.30 -26.50 3.35
C SER A 449 23.02 -26.50 1.84
N ASN A 450 23.58 -25.54 1.08
CA ASN A 450 23.30 -25.35 -0.35
C ASN A 450 21.79 -25.21 -0.63
N GLY A 451 21.08 -24.49 0.24
CA GLY A 451 19.63 -24.38 0.25
C GLY A 451 19.14 -22.98 0.61
N VAL A 452 17.87 -22.89 0.99
CA VAL A 452 17.23 -21.66 1.46
C VAL A 452 16.44 -21.89 2.75
N CYS A 453 16.43 -20.87 3.59
CA CYS A 453 15.58 -20.78 4.76
C CYS A 453 14.43 -19.81 4.46
N ILE A 454 13.21 -20.15 4.86
CA ILE A 454 12.06 -19.26 4.71
C ILE A 454 11.46 -18.97 6.07
N ALA A 455 11.25 -17.69 6.41
CA ALA A 455 10.54 -17.28 7.62
C ALA A 455 9.27 -16.51 7.26
N ASN A 456 8.16 -16.80 7.95
CA ASN A 456 6.92 -16.01 7.88
C ASN A 456 6.89 -14.89 8.91
N ARG A 457 6.08 -13.87 8.64
CA ARG A 457 5.92 -12.66 9.45
C ARG A 457 5.55 -12.93 10.91
N GLU A 458 4.83 -14.02 11.16
CA GLU A 458 4.35 -14.39 12.49
C GLU A 458 5.44 -15.04 13.36
N TYR A 459 6.52 -15.53 12.75
CA TYR A 459 7.63 -16.17 13.44
C TYR A 459 8.60 -15.11 14.00
N ALA A 460 8.66 -15.02 15.32
CA ALA A 460 9.50 -14.05 16.03
C ALA A 460 10.90 -14.58 16.40
N GLY A 461 11.17 -15.87 16.15
CA GLY A 461 12.42 -16.51 16.50
C GLY A 461 13.57 -16.17 15.54
N GLN A 462 14.76 -16.66 15.89
CA GLN A 462 15.95 -16.62 15.04
C GLN A 462 15.88 -17.72 13.98
N THR A 463 16.34 -17.40 12.78
CA THR A 463 16.50 -18.39 11.69
C THR A 463 17.94 -18.88 11.62
N PRO A 464 18.25 -19.98 10.92
CA PRO A 464 19.62 -20.41 10.64
C PRO A 464 20.48 -19.36 9.90
N LEU A 465 19.88 -18.29 9.39
CA LEU A 465 20.57 -17.14 8.78
C LEU A 465 21.12 -16.16 9.82
N GLY A 466 20.92 -16.41 11.13
CA GLY A 466 21.32 -15.50 12.21
C GLY A 466 20.48 -14.22 12.30
N MET A 467 19.29 -14.24 11.67
CA MET A 467 18.37 -13.11 11.62
C MET A 467 16.95 -13.54 11.95
N THR A 468 16.21 -12.65 12.59
CA THR A 468 14.75 -12.71 12.73
C THR A 468 14.05 -12.26 11.44
N PHE A 469 12.75 -12.52 11.32
CA PHE A 469 11.95 -12.02 10.18
C PHE A 469 12.06 -10.49 10.01
N SER A 470 12.04 -9.73 11.11
CA SER A 470 12.12 -8.26 11.05
C SER A 470 13.45 -7.77 10.48
N GLU A 471 14.55 -8.44 10.83
CA GLU A 471 15.89 -8.12 10.31
C GLU A 471 15.98 -8.49 8.82
N LEU A 472 15.50 -9.68 8.44
CA LEU A 472 15.39 -10.08 7.03
C LEU A 472 14.54 -9.10 6.21
N ALA A 473 13.43 -8.62 6.78
CA ALA A 473 12.54 -7.67 6.12
C ALA A 473 13.24 -6.35 5.82
N SER A 474 14.09 -5.88 6.75
CA SER A 474 14.88 -4.65 6.57
C SER A 474 15.93 -4.77 5.46
N MET A 475 16.42 -5.98 5.19
CA MET A 475 17.38 -6.24 4.11
C MET A 475 16.71 -6.45 2.75
N THR A 476 15.50 -6.99 2.72
CA THR A 476 14.84 -7.45 1.48
C THR A 476 13.85 -6.43 0.91
N GLY A 477 13.23 -5.63 1.78
CA GLY A 477 12.21 -4.65 1.39
C GLY A 477 12.77 -3.39 0.72
N GLY A 478 11.88 -2.45 0.41
CA GLY A 478 12.23 -1.11 -0.08
C GLY A 478 12.39 -0.99 -1.60
N GLY A 479 12.10 -2.04 -2.38
CA GLY A 479 12.15 -1.96 -3.83
C GLY A 479 13.57 -2.04 -4.40
N VAL A 480 14.46 -2.74 -3.69
CA VAL A 480 15.85 -3.00 -4.09
C VAL A 480 16.00 -4.43 -4.60
N GLN A 481 16.88 -4.66 -5.58
CA GLN A 481 17.25 -6.02 -5.99
C GLN A 481 18.28 -6.59 -5.03
N THR A 482 17.91 -7.69 -4.38
CA THR A 482 18.71 -8.31 -3.31
C THR A 482 19.03 -9.76 -3.68
N PRO A 483 20.06 -10.02 -4.51
CA PRO A 483 20.45 -11.39 -4.86
C PRO A 483 20.60 -12.29 -3.63
N GLY A 484 19.92 -13.44 -3.66
CA GLY A 484 19.88 -14.40 -2.55
C GLY A 484 18.75 -14.18 -1.53
N PHE A 485 17.98 -13.09 -1.64
CA PHE A 485 16.83 -12.81 -0.76
C PHE A 485 15.60 -12.39 -1.58
N MET A 486 14.43 -12.92 -1.21
CA MET A 486 13.16 -12.50 -1.81
C MET A 486 12.01 -12.51 -0.81
N GLY A 487 11.14 -11.50 -0.88
CA GLY A 487 9.82 -11.53 -0.25
C GLY A 487 8.80 -12.24 -1.15
N HIS A 488 7.94 -13.07 -0.57
CA HIS A 488 6.86 -13.75 -1.28
C HIS A 488 5.66 -14.07 -0.38
N GLY A 489 4.52 -14.42 -0.99
CA GLY A 489 3.35 -14.95 -0.28
C GLY A 489 3.52 -16.43 0.07
N LYS A 490 2.71 -16.94 1.01
CA LYS A 490 2.76 -18.34 1.47
C LYS A 490 2.46 -19.33 0.35
N HIS A 491 1.48 -19.02 -0.50
CA HIS A 491 1.08 -19.86 -1.63
C HIS A 491 2.21 -20.10 -2.64
N PHE A 492 3.16 -19.15 -2.78
CA PHE A 492 4.26 -19.29 -3.73
C PHE A 492 5.25 -20.40 -3.35
N ILE A 493 5.33 -20.78 -2.06
CA ILE A 493 6.24 -21.84 -1.59
C ILE A 493 5.97 -23.18 -2.29
N GLY A 494 4.70 -23.51 -2.52
CA GLY A 494 4.29 -24.73 -3.20
C GLY A 494 4.28 -24.62 -4.74
N SER A 495 4.70 -23.50 -5.32
CA SER A 495 4.66 -23.31 -6.78
C SER A 495 5.73 -24.13 -7.50
N LYS A 496 5.40 -24.62 -8.70
CA LYS A 496 6.39 -25.24 -9.62
C LYS A 496 7.40 -24.25 -10.18
N LYS A 497 7.10 -22.96 -10.08
CA LYS A 497 7.95 -21.85 -10.52
C LYS A 497 8.78 -21.23 -9.39
N PHE A 498 8.53 -21.62 -8.15
CA PHE A 498 9.34 -21.21 -7.00
C PHE A 498 10.80 -21.60 -7.26
N MET A 499 11.72 -20.63 -7.36
CA MET A 499 13.16 -20.87 -7.56
C MET A 499 13.49 -21.93 -8.64
N LYS A 500 12.71 -21.96 -9.74
CA LYS A 500 12.86 -23.00 -10.78
C LYS A 500 14.28 -23.02 -11.33
N ALA A 501 14.94 -21.86 -11.41
CA ALA A 501 16.31 -21.75 -11.91
C ALA A 501 17.35 -22.36 -10.95
N GLU A 502 17.12 -22.33 -9.64
CA GLU A 502 18.05 -22.83 -8.62
C GLU A 502 17.80 -24.29 -8.21
N GLY A 503 16.66 -24.89 -8.56
CA GLY A 503 16.32 -26.27 -8.20
C GLY A 503 14.98 -26.44 -7.49
N GLY A 504 14.15 -25.40 -7.48
CA GLY A 504 12.78 -25.50 -7.04
C GLY A 504 12.63 -25.65 -5.53
N VAL A 505 11.49 -26.23 -5.13
CA VAL A 505 11.17 -26.51 -3.73
C VAL A 505 12.18 -27.42 -3.02
N ALA A 506 12.97 -28.20 -3.76
CA ALA A 506 14.03 -29.06 -3.21
C ALA A 506 15.17 -28.26 -2.54
N ARG A 507 15.24 -26.94 -2.74
CA ARG A 507 16.19 -26.07 -2.05
C ARG A 507 15.75 -25.67 -0.66
N ILE A 508 14.49 -25.86 -0.29
CA ILE A 508 13.99 -25.47 1.03
C ILE A 508 14.57 -26.42 2.06
N VAL A 509 15.38 -25.91 2.98
CA VAL A 509 16.02 -26.71 4.04
C VAL A 509 15.50 -26.38 5.44
N TRP A 510 14.85 -25.22 5.61
CA TRP A 510 14.31 -24.80 6.90
C TRP A 510 13.03 -23.97 6.74
N LEU A 511 12.01 -24.30 7.53
CA LEU A 511 10.73 -23.57 7.65
C LEU A 511 10.29 -23.55 9.12
N PRO A 512 9.71 -22.46 9.65
CA PRO A 512 9.02 -22.51 10.93
C PRO A 512 7.95 -23.60 10.92
N LYS A 513 7.78 -24.31 12.03
CA LYS A 513 6.87 -25.44 12.12
C LYS A 513 5.44 -25.07 11.72
N ASP A 514 4.94 -23.96 12.23
CA ASP A 514 3.59 -23.47 11.90
C ASP A 514 3.42 -23.19 10.41
N LEU A 515 4.47 -22.66 9.74
CA LEU A 515 4.46 -22.40 8.31
C LEU A 515 4.50 -23.72 7.52
N LYS A 516 5.34 -24.66 7.95
CA LYS A 516 5.45 -26.00 7.38
C LYS A 516 4.09 -26.71 7.39
N GLU A 517 3.37 -26.67 8.52
CA GLU A 517 2.03 -27.24 8.64
C GLU A 517 1.02 -26.56 7.68
N GLN A 518 1.06 -25.24 7.56
CA GLN A 518 0.20 -24.48 6.65
C GLN A 518 0.40 -24.85 5.18
N VAL A 519 1.64 -25.04 4.74
CA VAL A 519 1.95 -25.30 3.32
C VAL A 519 2.12 -26.79 2.98
N ALA A 520 2.04 -27.68 3.98
CA ALA A 520 2.42 -29.08 3.83
C ALA A 520 1.71 -29.79 2.67
N ALA A 521 0.39 -29.61 2.55
CA ALA A 521 -0.41 -30.27 1.52
C ALA A 521 0.05 -29.88 0.10
N ASN A 522 0.24 -28.58 -0.15
CA ASN A 522 0.65 -28.08 -1.46
C ASN A 522 2.14 -28.37 -1.74
N LEU A 523 3.01 -28.20 -0.75
CA LEU A 523 4.44 -28.44 -0.89
C LEU A 523 4.76 -29.91 -1.16
N ASN A 524 4.13 -30.84 -0.42
CA ASN A 524 4.28 -32.28 -0.66
C ASN A 524 3.72 -32.70 -2.01
N LYS A 525 2.57 -32.15 -2.42
CA LYS A 525 2.03 -32.39 -3.77
C LYS A 525 3.03 -31.97 -4.85
N THR A 526 3.62 -30.78 -4.74
CA THR A 526 4.60 -30.28 -5.70
C THR A 526 5.88 -31.11 -5.69
N ALA A 527 6.40 -31.48 -4.52
CA ALA A 527 7.58 -32.34 -4.42
C ALA A 527 7.34 -33.75 -5.01
N LYS A 528 6.14 -34.31 -4.82
CA LYS A 528 5.74 -35.56 -5.44
C LYS A 528 5.68 -35.46 -6.96
N GLU A 529 5.08 -34.39 -7.48
CA GLU A 529 4.96 -34.16 -8.93
C GLU A 529 6.31 -33.92 -9.61
N LEU A 530 7.24 -33.22 -8.96
CA LEU A 530 8.54 -32.88 -9.54
C LEU A 530 9.61 -33.95 -9.30
N TYR A 531 9.61 -34.58 -8.12
CA TYR A 531 10.71 -35.41 -7.63
C TYR A 531 10.29 -36.78 -7.12
N GLY A 532 8.99 -37.09 -7.07
CA GLY A 532 8.49 -38.39 -6.59
C GLY A 532 8.60 -38.58 -5.08
N ILE A 533 8.73 -37.50 -4.29
CA ILE A 533 8.86 -37.54 -2.83
C ILE A 533 7.51 -37.22 -2.19
N ASP A 534 6.93 -38.17 -1.44
CA ASP A 534 5.60 -38.00 -0.83
C ASP A 534 5.61 -37.09 0.41
N ASN A 535 6.60 -37.23 1.29
CA ASN A 535 6.67 -36.54 2.59
C ASN A 535 7.86 -35.58 2.64
N PHE A 536 8.00 -34.72 1.63
CA PHE A 536 9.14 -33.80 1.52
C PHE A 536 9.21 -32.81 2.69
N THR A 537 8.08 -32.38 3.24
CA THR A 537 8.03 -31.47 4.40
C THR A 537 8.72 -32.03 5.65
N ASP A 538 8.72 -33.36 5.82
CA ASP A 538 9.37 -34.02 6.95
C ASP A 538 10.90 -34.02 6.81
N MET A 539 11.41 -33.77 5.60
CA MET A 539 12.84 -33.64 5.27
C MET A 539 13.34 -32.19 5.37
N ILE A 540 12.47 -31.25 5.74
CA ILE A 540 12.82 -29.84 5.97
C ILE A 540 12.93 -29.61 7.49
N ALA A 541 13.96 -28.90 7.96
CA ALA A 541 14.13 -28.59 9.38
C ALA A 541 13.14 -27.53 9.85
N ASP A 542 12.98 -27.38 11.15
CA ASP A 542 12.24 -26.28 11.79
C ASP A 542 12.90 -25.89 13.11
N GLU A 543 12.34 -24.88 13.79
CA GLU A 543 12.85 -24.38 15.06
C GLU A 543 12.81 -25.39 16.21
N THR A 544 12.06 -26.50 16.07
CA THR A 544 12.04 -27.59 17.07
C THR A 544 13.19 -28.57 16.88
N ILE A 545 13.87 -28.50 15.73
CA ILE A 545 15.08 -29.25 15.40
C ILE A 545 16.30 -28.40 15.71
N THR A 546 16.44 -27.27 15.01
CA THR A 546 17.56 -26.34 15.21
C THR A 546 17.30 -24.97 14.59
N THR A 547 17.99 -23.96 15.10
CA THR A 547 18.13 -22.63 14.50
C THR A 547 19.61 -22.29 14.23
N ASP A 548 20.51 -23.25 14.40
CA ASP A 548 21.95 -23.10 14.16
C ASP A 548 22.32 -23.68 12.79
N PRO A 549 23.11 -22.99 11.97
CA PRO A 549 23.45 -23.45 10.62
C PRO A 549 24.34 -24.70 10.61
N GLU A 550 25.21 -24.93 11.59
CA GLU A 550 26.06 -26.13 11.64
C GLU A 550 25.23 -27.37 12.01
N GLU A 551 24.34 -27.22 13.00
CA GLU A 551 23.39 -28.26 13.37
C GLU A 551 22.40 -28.56 12.23
N LEU A 552 21.99 -27.54 11.46
CA LEU A 552 21.13 -27.72 10.29
C LEU A 552 21.79 -28.61 9.25
N VAL A 553 23.05 -28.34 8.90
CA VAL A 553 23.81 -29.19 7.97
C VAL A 553 23.90 -30.62 8.50
N ALA A 554 24.23 -30.78 9.79
CA ALA A 554 24.34 -32.10 10.41
C ALA A 554 23.02 -32.89 10.41
N TRP A 555 21.88 -32.21 10.44
CA TRP A 555 20.57 -32.83 10.35
C TRP A 555 20.20 -33.26 8.92
N LEU A 556 20.67 -32.51 7.90
CA LEU A 556 20.38 -32.76 6.49
C LEU A 556 21.24 -33.89 5.87
N THR A 557 22.39 -34.19 6.46
CA THR A 557 23.36 -35.21 6.00
C THR A 557 23.25 -36.51 6.78
#